data_AF-A0A8R7UE84-F1
#
_entry.id   AF-A0A8R7UE84-F1
#
_cell.length_a   1.000
_cell.length_b   1.000
_cell.length_c   1.000
_cell.angle_alpha   90.00
_cell.angle_beta   90.00
_cell.angle_gamma   90.00
#
_symmetry.space_group_name_H-M   'P 1'
#
loop_
_entity.id
_entity.type
_entity.pdbx_description
1 polymer ?
#
loop_
_entity_poly.entity_id
_entity_poly.type
_entity_poly.pdbx_seq_one_letter_code
_entity_poly.pdbx_strand_id
1 'polypeptide(L)'
;MEVNQETVAFGGRLWWVDLTLGAVSVDPFADQPEIRFVELPSGSVLPARARSTEEDGDLRKVEDRGLFLREVAKHRRIGLSKGRLRYAEVSPHDPFLLSSFALDGDEGGGWTLEHQVELRQVLAAGGYPSQENSAQTAPQIVVLDPLNANAIYLKVGEHVVVVDMHNGKVIGASPLQDEYSLVPCVLPPWLASSTIPTAGKKDGMEPIDDPVNLS
;
A
#
# COMPACT_ATOMS: atom_id res chain seq x y z
N MET A 1 -12.78 -6.65 -10.38
CA MET A 1 -11.57 -5.85 -10.62
C MET A 1 -11.08 -5.41 -9.25
N GLU A 2 -10.09 -6.09 -8.70
CA GLU A 2 -9.55 -5.75 -7.38
C GLU A 2 -8.42 -4.74 -7.62
N VAL A 3 -8.77 -3.46 -7.61
CA VAL A 3 -7.78 -2.40 -7.48
C VAL A 3 -7.45 -2.37 -6.00
N ASN A 4 -6.25 -2.78 -5.62
CA ASN A 4 -5.81 -2.92 -4.22
C ASN A 4 -5.72 -1.59 -3.45
N GLN A 5 -6.41 -0.54 -3.89
CA GLN A 5 -6.33 0.78 -3.31
C GLN A 5 -7.59 1.13 -2.52
N GLU A 6 -7.37 1.45 -1.24
CA GLU A 6 -8.42 1.80 -0.30
C GLU A 6 -8.86 3.25 -0.50
N THR A 7 -10.14 3.51 -0.24
CA THR A 7 -10.66 4.88 -0.09
C THR A 7 -10.03 5.51 1.14
N VAL A 8 -9.54 6.74 1.00
CA VAL A 8 -8.81 7.44 2.07
C VAL A 8 -9.64 8.59 2.63
N ALA A 9 -9.67 8.76 3.94
CA ALA A 9 -10.28 9.92 4.59
C ALA A 9 -9.21 10.95 4.97
N PHE A 10 -9.21 12.13 4.36
CA PHE A 10 -8.20 13.17 4.58
C PHE A 10 -8.79 14.57 4.41
N GLY A 11 -8.47 15.48 5.33
CA GLY A 11 -8.87 16.89 5.23
C GLY A 11 -10.39 17.11 5.19
N GLY A 12 -11.16 16.30 5.94
CA GLY A 12 -12.63 16.34 5.92
C GLY A 12 -13.28 15.72 4.68
N ARG A 13 -12.49 15.14 3.77
CA ARG A 13 -12.97 14.59 2.49
C ARG A 13 -12.67 13.11 2.39
N LEU A 14 -13.51 12.39 1.65
CA LEU A 14 -13.23 11.04 1.16
C LEU A 14 -12.53 11.12 -0.18
N TRP A 15 -11.52 10.29 -0.40
CA TRP A 15 -10.68 10.26 -1.58
C TRP A 15 -10.74 8.90 -2.28
N TRP A 16 -11.09 8.91 -3.55
CA TRP A 16 -11.02 7.76 -4.46
C TRP A 16 -9.86 7.96 -5.41
N VAL A 17 -9.05 6.93 -5.58
CA VAL A 17 -7.79 7.05 -6.30
C VAL A 17 -7.80 6.22 -7.57
N ASP A 18 -7.32 6.83 -8.64
CA ASP A 18 -6.91 6.21 -9.88
C ASP A 18 -5.38 6.37 -10.04
N LEU A 19 -4.63 5.28 -9.85
CA LEU A 19 -3.16 5.27 -9.95
C LEU A 19 -2.64 5.58 -11.36
N THR A 20 -3.50 5.74 -12.36
CA THR A 20 -3.12 6.13 -13.72
C THR A 20 -3.26 7.63 -13.97
N LEU A 21 -4.03 8.35 -13.14
CA LEU A 21 -4.46 9.70 -13.45
C LEU A 21 -4.45 10.65 -12.25
N GLY A 22 -4.99 10.25 -11.10
CA GLY A 22 -5.15 11.18 -9.98
C GLY A 22 -6.07 10.65 -8.90
N ALA A 23 -6.54 11.55 -8.04
CA ALA A 23 -7.50 11.26 -7.01
C ALA A 23 -8.67 12.25 -7.07
N VAL A 24 -9.87 11.72 -6.86
CA VAL A 24 -11.10 12.51 -6.72
C VAL A 24 -11.47 12.54 -5.24
N SER A 25 -11.90 13.69 -4.74
CA SER A 25 -12.37 13.83 -3.37
C SER A 25 -13.71 14.55 -3.26
N VAL A 26 -14.47 14.18 -2.25
CA VAL A 26 -15.78 14.75 -1.91
C VAL A 26 -15.88 14.92 -0.41
N ASP A 27 -16.43 16.05 0.05
CA ASP A 27 -16.87 16.19 1.44
C ASP A 27 -18.23 15.50 1.58
N PRO A 28 -18.31 14.36 2.31
CA PRO A 28 -19.56 13.60 2.45
C PRO A 28 -20.57 14.29 3.37
N PHE A 29 -20.18 15.34 4.10
CA PHE A 29 -21.03 16.06 5.07
C PHE A 29 -21.46 17.44 4.59
N ALA A 30 -20.98 17.91 3.44
CA ALA A 30 -21.39 19.19 2.88
C ALA A 30 -22.85 19.15 2.36
N ASP A 31 -23.61 20.21 2.63
CA ASP A 31 -24.99 20.37 2.11
C ASP A 31 -25.03 20.34 0.57
N GLN A 32 -23.94 20.79 -0.06
CA GLN A 32 -23.70 20.71 -1.50
C GLN A 32 -22.31 20.12 -1.74
N PRO A 33 -22.19 18.79 -1.98
CA PRO A 33 -20.89 18.14 -2.11
C PRO A 33 -20.16 18.59 -3.38
N GLU A 34 -19.03 19.29 -3.19
CA GLU A 34 -18.14 19.67 -4.27
C GLU A 34 -17.10 18.59 -4.55
N ILE A 35 -17.09 18.12 -5.80
CA ILE A 35 -16.12 17.17 -6.31
C ILE A 35 -14.83 17.93 -6.64
N ARG A 36 -13.72 17.53 -6.01
CA ARG A 36 -12.37 18.03 -6.32
C ARG A 36 -11.55 16.92 -6.97
N PHE A 37 -10.93 17.21 -8.10
CA PHE A 37 -9.96 16.33 -8.73
C PHE A 37 -8.55 16.87 -8.55
N VAL A 38 -7.62 15.99 -8.19
CA VAL A 38 -6.19 16.28 -8.10
C VAL A 38 -5.46 15.28 -8.99
N GLU A 39 -4.80 15.78 -10.03
CA GLU A 39 -3.97 14.98 -10.93
C GLU A 39 -2.74 14.43 -10.19
N LEU A 40 -2.23 13.26 -10.59
CA LEU A 40 -0.94 12.74 -10.09
C LEU A 40 0.21 13.72 -10.40
N PRO A 41 1.39 13.58 -9.75
CA PRO A 41 2.54 14.40 -10.09
C PRO A 41 2.86 14.38 -11.58
N SER A 42 3.45 15.48 -12.08
CA SER A 42 3.86 15.58 -13.48
C SER A 42 4.81 14.44 -13.85
N GLY A 43 4.50 13.73 -14.94
CA GLY A 43 5.26 12.56 -15.40
C GLY A 43 4.73 11.22 -14.87
N SER A 44 3.88 11.21 -13.83
CA SER A 44 3.26 10.00 -13.31
C SER A 44 1.95 9.65 -14.03
N VAL A 45 1.30 10.62 -14.69
CA VAL A 45 0.02 10.43 -15.40
C VAL A 45 0.23 9.59 -16.67
N LEU A 46 -0.56 8.54 -16.82
CA LEU A 46 -0.47 7.65 -17.97
C LEU A 46 -1.15 8.26 -19.21
N PRO A 47 -0.63 8.02 -20.42
CA PRO A 47 -1.25 8.48 -21.66
C PRO A 47 -2.70 7.99 -21.80
N ALA A 48 -3.57 8.79 -22.43
CA ALA A 48 -4.98 8.46 -22.59
C ALA A 48 -5.22 7.09 -23.25
N ARG A 49 -4.36 6.69 -24.20
CA ARG A 49 -4.42 5.38 -24.86
C ARG A 49 -4.20 4.19 -23.92
N ALA A 50 -3.42 4.38 -22.84
CA ALA A 50 -3.27 3.37 -21.81
C ALA A 50 -4.50 3.31 -20.87
N ARG A 51 -5.37 4.32 -20.94
CA ARG A 51 -6.56 4.52 -20.08
C ARG A 51 -7.90 4.29 -20.78
N SER A 52 -7.98 4.30 -22.11
CA SER A 52 -9.23 4.10 -22.86
C SER A 52 -9.52 2.62 -23.13
N THR A 53 -10.81 2.27 -23.15
CA THR A 53 -11.33 0.94 -23.54
C THR A 53 -11.97 0.98 -24.93
N GLU A 54 -11.96 2.14 -25.58
CA GLU A 54 -12.93 2.51 -26.63
C GLU A 54 -12.55 2.04 -28.04
N GLU A 55 -11.35 1.49 -28.25
CA GLU A 55 -10.84 1.33 -29.63
C GLU A 55 -11.07 -0.03 -30.31
N ASP A 56 -11.63 -1.09 -29.70
CA ASP A 56 -11.89 -2.32 -30.51
C ASP A 56 -12.85 -3.40 -29.99
N GLY A 57 -13.41 -3.33 -28.78
CA GLY A 57 -14.26 -4.42 -28.25
C GLY A 57 -13.58 -5.81 -28.14
N ASP A 58 -12.28 -5.91 -28.44
CA ASP A 58 -11.48 -7.12 -28.36
C ASP A 58 -11.20 -7.45 -26.89
N LEU A 59 -11.81 -8.54 -26.41
CA LEU A 59 -11.67 -9.01 -25.04
C LEU A 59 -10.21 -9.29 -24.65
N ARG A 60 -9.34 -9.68 -25.60
CA ARG A 60 -7.91 -9.92 -25.33
C ARG A 60 -7.18 -8.63 -24.97
N LYS A 61 -7.49 -7.53 -25.66
CA LYS A 61 -6.94 -6.20 -25.34
C LYS A 61 -7.41 -5.70 -23.97
N VAL A 62 -8.64 -6.06 -23.57
CA VAL A 62 -9.17 -5.74 -22.23
C VAL A 62 -8.44 -6.52 -21.13
N GLU A 63 -8.16 -7.80 -21.35
CA GLU A 63 -7.38 -8.63 -20.42
C GLU A 63 -5.93 -8.13 -20.30
N ASP A 64 -5.25 -7.88 -21.41
CA ASP A 64 -3.89 -7.33 -21.45
C ASP A 64 -3.81 -5.98 -20.71
N ARG A 65 -4.84 -5.12 -20.89
CA ARG A 65 -4.95 -3.87 -20.14
C ARG A 65 -5.16 -4.10 -18.65
N GLY A 66 -6.02 -5.04 -18.27
CA GLY A 66 -6.25 -5.40 -16.88
C GLY A 66 -4.96 -5.86 -16.20
N LEU A 67 -4.14 -6.66 -16.88
CA LEU A 67 -2.82 -7.08 -16.43
C LEU A 67 -1.85 -5.89 -16.32
N PHE A 68 -1.83 -5.01 -17.31
CA PHE A 68 -1.02 -3.79 -17.28
C PHE A 68 -1.37 -2.88 -16.09
N LEU A 69 -2.67 -2.63 -15.84
CA LEU A 69 -3.11 -1.81 -14.72
C LEU A 69 -2.80 -2.45 -13.36
N ARG A 70 -2.89 -3.78 -13.25
CA ARG A 70 -2.43 -4.51 -12.07
C ARG A 70 -0.93 -4.36 -11.86
N GLU A 71 -0.15 -4.37 -12.93
CA GLU A 71 1.29 -4.15 -12.85
C GLU A 71 1.64 -2.73 -12.41
N VAL A 72 0.95 -1.72 -12.94
CA VAL A 72 1.09 -0.32 -12.48
C VAL A 72 0.75 -0.20 -11.00
N ALA A 73 -0.31 -0.87 -10.54
CA ALA A 73 -0.76 -0.82 -9.15
C ALA A 73 0.23 -1.43 -8.14
N LYS A 74 1.14 -2.29 -8.58
CA LYS A 74 2.22 -2.82 -7.72
C LYS A 74 3.30 -1.78 -7.42
N HIS A 75 3.47 -0.80 -8.30
CA HIS A 75 4.57 0.16 -8.24
C HIS A 75 4.11 1.54 -7.79
N ARG A 76 2.83 1.72 -7.48
CA ARG A 76 2.23 3.00 -7.10
C ARG A 76 1.32 2.84 -5.90
N ARG A 77 1.34 3.82 -5.00
CA ARG A 77 0.48 3.82 -3.81
C ARG A 77 0.08 5.25 -3.45
N ILE A 78 -1.20 5.48 -3.18
CA ILE A 78 -1.65 6.65 -2.39
C ILE A 78 -2.19 6.16 -1.05
N GLY A 79 -1.79 6.82 0.03
CA GLY A 79 -2.28 6.54 1.37
C GLY A 79 -1.98 7.69 2.34
N LEU A 80 -2.36 7.50 3.61
CA LEU A 80 -2.04 8.43 4.67
C LEU A 80 -0.73 8.05 5.34
N SER A 81 0.10 9.04 5.60
CA SER A 81 1.28 8.88 6.43
C SER A 81 1.61 10.19 7.11
N LYS A 82 1.81 10.13 8.43
CA LYS A 82 2.05 11.29 9.30
C LYS A 82 0.99 12.39 9.10
N GLY A 83 -0.27 11.97 8.95
CA GLY A 83 -1.42 12.87 8.82
C GLY A 83 -1.53 13.63 7.50
N ARG A 84 -0.75 13.29 6.46
CA ARG A 84 -0.87 13.86 5.11
C ARG A 84 -1.19 12.78 4.09
N LEU A 85 -1.90 13.15 3.03
CA LEU A 85 -2.05 12.29 1.86
C LEU A 85 -0.72 12.24 1.11
N ARG A 86 -0.26 11.03 0.81
CA ARG A 86 1.02 10.79 0.13
C ARG A 86 0.84 9.90 -1.07
N TYR A 87 1.59 10.20 -2.12
CA TYR A 87 1.76 9.36 -3.29
C TYR A 87 3.20 8.85 -3.32
N ALA A 88 3.38 7.57 -3.60
CA ALA A 88 4.69 7.01 -3.87
C ALA A 88 4.66 6.19 -5.15
N GLU A 89 5.75 6.24 -5.91
CA GLU A 89 5.92 5.42 -7.10
C GLU A 89 7.35 4.93 -7.30
N VAL A 90 7.48 3.75 -7.92
CA VAL A 90 8.75 3.19 -8.39
C VAL A 90 8.80 3.29 -9.92
N SER A 91 9.88 3.84 -10.46
CA SER A 91 10.07 3.88 -11.92
C SER A 91 10.20 2.47 -12.50
N PRO A 92 9.67 2.20 -13.72
CA PRO A 92 9.64 0.85 -14.28
C PRO A 92 11.02 0.32 -14.71
N HIS A 93 12.00 1.22 -14.88
CA HIS A 93 13.33 0.87 -15.38
C HIS A 93 14.40 1.06 -14.30
N ASP A 94 15.46 0.25 -14.40
CA ASP A 94 16.70 0.38 -13.64
C ASP A 94 17.29 1.80 -13.83
N PRO A 95 17.74 2.49 -12.76
CA PRO A 95 18.07 1.99 -11.41
C PRO A 95 16.89 1.93 -10.41
N PHE A 96 15.65 2.04 -10.87
CA PHE A 96 14.42 2.06 -10.08
C PHE A 96 14.38 3.23 -9.07
N LEU A 97 13.90 4.38 -9.52
CA LEU A 97 13.69 5.55 -8.68
C LEU A 97 12.41 5.36 -7.85
N LEU A 98 12.55 5.28 -6.52
CA LEU A 98 11.43 5.42 -5.60
C LEU A 98 11.26 6.90 -5.29
N SER A 99 10.09 7.44 -5.64
CA SER A 99 9.73 8.84 -5.41
C SER A 99 8.56 8.91 -4.43
N SER A 100 8.61 9.84 -3.48
CA SER A 100 7.55 10.08 -2.50
C SER A 100 7.14 11.54 -2.52
N PHE A 101 5.84 11.76 -2.67
CA PHE A 101 5.20 13.05 -2.77
C PHE A 101 4.18 13.20 -1.65
N ALA A 102 4.03 14.42 -1.15
CA ALA A 102 2.96 14.77 -0.24
C ALA A 102 2.02 15.76 -0.92
N LEU A 103 0.72 15.58 -0.70
CA LEU A 103 -0.27 16.54 -1.17
C LEU A 103 -0.18 17.80 -0.30
N ASP A 104 -0.16 18.97 -0.94
CA ASP A 104 -0.19 20.24 -0.24
C ASP A 104 -1.60 20.52 0.30
N GLY A 105 -1.66 21.08 1.51
CA GLY A 105 -2.90 21.18 2.29
C GLY A 105 -3.79 22.36 1.94
N ASP A 106 -3.40 23.22 0.99
CA ASP A 106 -4.17 24.36 0.53
C ASP A 106 -5.14 23.95 -0.60
N GLU A 107 -6.23 24.72 -0.74
CA GLU A 107 -7.37 24.38 -1.60
C GLU A 107 -7.12 24.47 -3.12
N GLY A 108 -5.88 24.29 -3.54
CA GLY A 108 -5.44 24.14 -4.92
C GLY A 108 -4.04 23.52 -5.03
N GLY A 109 -3.51 22.98 -3.93
CA GLY A 109 -2.17 22.43 -3.82
C GLY A 109 -1.98 21.17 -4.65
N GLY A 110 -0.87 21.11 -5.38
CA GLY A 110 -0.44 19.92 -6.11
C GLY A 110 0.33 18.95 -5.22
N TRP A 111 0.98 17.99 -5.87
CA TRP A 111 1.91 17.10 -5.22
C TRP A 111 3.28 17.74 -5.13
N THR A 112 3.83 17.83 -3.91
CA THR A 112 5.22 18.23 -3.68
C THR A 112 6.10 16.99 -3.49
N LEU A 113 7.16 16.87 -4.30
CA LEU A 113 8.16 15.81 -4.14
C LEU A 113 8.95 16.08 -2.84
N GLU A 114 8.89 15.15 -1.89
CA GLU A 114 9.63 15.26 -0.62
C GLU A 114 10.92 14.45 -0.66
N HIS A 115 10.87 13.24 -1.19
CA HIS A 115 12.03 12.34 -1.23
C HIS A 115 12.11 11.55 -2.53
N GLN A 116 13.34 11.28 -2.97
CA GLN A 116 13.63 10.39 -4.09
C GLN A 116 14.91 9.62 -3.79
N VAL A 117 14.90 8.30 -4.03
CA VAL A 117 16.06 7.43 -3.81
C VAL A 117 16.22 6.42 -4.94
N GLU A 118 17.46 6.06 -5.27
CA GLU A 118 17.78 5.01 -6.24
C GLU A 118 17.77 3.63 -5.57
N LEU A 119 16.73 2.83 -5.81
CA LEU A 119 16.54 1.57 -5.09
C LEU A 119 17.65 0.57 -5.34
N ARG A 120 18.23 0.50 -6.55
CA ARG A 120 19.36 -0.40 -6.81
C ARG A 120 20.51 -0.20 -5.81
N GLN A 121 20.88 1.06 -5.57
CA GLN A 121 21.99 1.39 -4.67
C GLN A 121 21.60 1.11 -3.20
N VAL A 122 20.41 1.58 -2.81
CA VAL A 122 19.91 1.44 -1.43
C VAL A 122 19.75 -0.03 -1.02
N LEU A 123 19.15 -0.84 -1.90
CA LEU A 123 18.94 -2.27 -1.65
C LEU A 123 20.26 -3.04 -1.64
N ALA A 124 21.19 -2.75 -2.56
CA ALA A 124 22.50 -3.38 -2.57
C ALA A 124 23.29 -3.09 -1.28
N ALA A 125 23.30 -1.84 -0.81
CA ALA A 125 23.91 -1.46 0.45
C ALA A 125 23.24 -2.13 1.67
N GLY A 126 21.94 -2.42 1.57
CA GLY A 126 21.14 -3.10 2.59
C GLY A 126 21.22 -4.62 2.58
N GLY A 127 22.09 -5.24 1.76
CA GLY A 127 22.22 -6.70 1.68
C GLY A 127 21.25 -7.39 0.72
N TYR A 128 20.61 -6.62 -0.16
CA TYR A 128 19.74 -7.10 -1.24
C TYR A 128 20.33 -6.73 -2.62
N PRO A 129 21.54 -7.20 -2.97
CA PRO A 129 22.18 -6.87 -4.24
C PRO A 129 21.43 -7.51 -5.41
N SER A 130 21.41 -6.81 -6.55
CA SER A 130 20.91 -7.38 -7.80
C SER A 130 21.73 -8.59 -8.21
N GLN A 131 21.07 -9.73 -8.50
CA GLN A 131 21.73 -10.85 -9.16
C GLN A 131 21.87 -10.54 -10.65
N GLU A 132 23.09 -10.63 -11.18
CA GLU A 132 23.48 -10.16 -12.53
C GLU A 132 22.72 -10.82 -13.70
N ASN A 133 21.93 -11.86 -13.46
CA ASN A 133 21.25 -12.65 -14.50
C ASN A 133 19.73 -12.84 -14.28
N SER A 134 19.11 -12.08 -13.38
CA SER A 134 17.66 -12.13 -13.19
C SER A 134 16.97 -11.03 -14.02
N ALA A 135 15.87 -11.36 -14.70
CA ALA A 135 14.97 -10.38 -15.29
C ALA A 135 14.34 -9.58 -14.15
N GLN A 136 15.03 -8.53 -13.71
CA GLN A 136 14.76 -7.89 -12.44
C GLN A 136 13.46 -7.07 -12.53
N THR A 137 12.41 -7.56 -11.88
CA THR A 137 11.17 -6.81 -11.69
C THR A 137 11.43 -5.67 -10.72
N ALA A 138 10.88 -4.48 -10.99
CA ALA A 138 10.98 -3.35 -10.09
C ALA A 138 10.40 -3.72 -8.70
N PRO A 139 11.01 -3.23 -7.60
CA PRO A 139 10.45 -3.44 -6.27
C PRO A 139 9.01 -2.91 -6.16
N GLN A 140 8.13 -3.68 -5.52
CA GLN A 140 6.72 -3.34 -5.43
C GLN A 140 6.44 -2.59 -4.13
N ILE A 141 5.65 -1.52 -4.18
CA ILE A 141 5.25 -0.77 -2.98
C ILE A 141 4.09 -1.52 -2.32
N VAL A 142 4.30 -1.95 -1.08
CA VAL A 142 3.27 -2.68 -0.33
C VAL A 142 2.57 -1.77 0.67
N VAL A 143 3.34 -1.01 1.45
CA VAL A 143 2.81 -0.19 2.55
C VAL A 143 3.54 1.15 2.64
N LEU A 144 2.78 2.21 2.89
CA LEU A 144 3.30 3.48 3.40
C LEU A 144 3.18 3.46 4.92
N ASP A 145 4.25 3.76 5.65
CA ASP A 145 4.19 3.74 7.11
C ASP A 145 3.22 4.82 7.62
N PRO A 146 2.20 4.47 8.43
CA PRO A 146 1.20 5.45 8.86
C PRO A 146 1.77 6.53 9.79
N LEU A 147 2.85 6.26 10.51
CA LEU A 147 3.44 7.13 11.53
C LEU A 147 4.75 7.77 11.09
N ASN A 148 5.46 7.17 10.14
CA ASN A 148 6.74 7.64 9.63
C ASN A 148 6.70 7.94 8.13
N ALA A 149 6.55 9.23 7.79
CA ALA A 149 6.58 9.75 6.41
C ALA A 149 7.78 9.30 5.56
N ASN A 150 8.90 8.95 6.19
CA ASN A 150 10.12 8.60 5.50
C ASN A 150 10.25 7.08 5.28
N ALA A 151 9.38 6.25 5.86
CA ALA A 151 9.50 4.79 5.76
C ALA A 151 8.50 4.23 4.73
N ILE A 152 9.03 3.52 3.73
CA ILE A 152 8.25 2.80 2.72
C ILE A 152 8.62 1.32 2.75
N TYR A 153 7.60 0.46 2.73
CA TYR A 153 7.75 -0.99 2.73
C TYR A 153 7.64 -1.50 1.29
N LEU A 154 8.69 -2.18 0.83
CA LEU A 154 8.82 -2.71 -0.52
C LEU A 154 8.88 -4.22 -0.51
N LYS A 155 8.18 -4.88 -1.44
CA LYS A 155 8.40 -6.30 -1.73
C LYS A 155 9.59 -6.44 -2.68
N VAL A 156 10.60 -7.18 -2.23
CA VAL A 156 11.81 -7.52 -3.00
C VAL A 156 11.97 -9.04 -2.94
N GLY A 157 11.57 -9.73 -4.02
CA GLY A 157 11.42 -11.18 -4.02
C GLY A 157 10.47 -11.64 -2.91
N GLU A 158 10.94 -12.56 -2.06
CA GLU A 158 10.19 -13.12 -0.92
C GLU A 158 10.38 -12.33 0.39
N HIS A 159 10.81 -11.07 0.31
CA HIS A 159 11.04 -10.22 1.49
C HIS A 159 10.25 -8.93 1.39
N VAL A 160 9.79 -8.45 2.54
CA VAL A 160 9.43 -7.04 2.73
C VAL A 160 10.63 -6.32 3.30
N VAL A 161 11.07 -5.28 2.63
CA VAL A 161 12.20 -4.43 3.01
C VAL A 161 11.68 -3.04 3.32
N VAL A 162 12.12 -2.47 4.42
CA VAL A 162 11.77 -1.11 4.84
C VAL A 162 12.88 -0.15 4.45
N VAL A 163 12.55 0.80 3.58
CA VAL A 163 13.48 1.85 3.13
C VAL A 163 13.16 3.15 3.85
N ASP A 164 14.18 3.71 4.49
CA ASP A 164 14.21 5.10 4.92
C ASP A 164 14.57 5.99 3.73
N MET A 165 13.55 6.69 3.24
CA MET A 165 13.60 7.62 2.12
C MET A 165 14.41 8.88 2.40
N HIS A 166 14.56 9.29 3.66
CA HIS A 166 15.31 10.49 4.02
C HIS A 166 16.81 10.21 3.98
N ASN A 167 17.22 9.06 4.52
CA ASN A 167 18.63 8.66 4.58
C ASN A 167 19.08 7.79 3.40
N GLY A 168 18.15 7.30 2.58
CA GLY A 168 18.44 6.38 1.48
C GLY A 168 19.03 5.05 1.96
N LYS A 169 18.40 4.43 2.97
CA LYS A 169 18.92 3.20 3.61
C LYS A 169 17.84 2.19 3.90
N VAL A 170 18.19 0.92 3.85
CA VAL A 170 17.36 -0.14 4.42
C VAL A 170 17.47 -0.10 5.94
N ILE A 171 16.34 -0.03 6.62
CA ILE A 171 16.25 0.06 8.09
C ILE A 171 15.61 -1.18 8.74
N GLY A 172 15.07 -2.09 7.92
CA GLY A 172 14.49 -3.33 8.40
C GLY A 172 14.11 -4.24 7.25
N ALA A 173 13.96 -5.53 7.53
CA ALA A 173 13.43 -6.48 6.57
C ALA A 173 12.84 -7.70 7.28
N SER A 174 11.88 -8.34 6.62
CA SER A 174 11.27 -9.59 7.06
C SER A 174 10.99 -10.48 5.87
N PRO A 175 11.13 -11.81 5.99
CA PRO A 175 10.53 -12.73 5.03
C PRO A 175 9.02 -12.48 4.92
N LEU A 176 8.50 -12.60 3.70
CA LEU A 176 7.07 -12.58 3.40
C LEU A 176 6.68 -14.00 3.00
N GLN A 177 5.97 -14.72 3.87
CA GLN A 177 5.39 -16.02 3.52
C GLN A 177 4.04 -15.77 2.85
N ASP A 178 3.82 -16.36 1.67
CA ASP A 178 2.58 -16.32 0.87
C ASP A 178 2.12 -14.93 0.36
N GLU A 179 1.17 -14.94 -0.60
CA GLU A 179 0.56 -13.75 -1.21
C GLU A 179 -0.48 -13.07 -0.29
N TYR A 180 -0.07 -12.62 0.89
CA TYR A 180 -0.96 -11.83 1.75
C TYR A 180 -0.99 -10.37 1.33
N SER A 181 -2.19 -9.77 1.37
CA SER A 181 -2.36 -8.32 1.35
C SER A 181 -1.94 -7.74 2.70
N LEU A 182 -0.99 -6.81 2.71
CA LEU A 182 -0.60 -6.09 3.92
C LEU A 182 -1.44 -4.83 4.07
N VAL A 183 -2.02 -4.65 5.26
CA VAL A 183 -2.78 -3.45 5.61
C VAL A 183 -2.07 -2.75 6.78
N PRO A 184 -1.59 -1.50 6.63
CA PRO A 184 -1.07 -0.74 7.75
C PRO A 184 -2.19 -0.45 8.74
N CYS A 185 -1.98 -0.74 10.02
CA CYS A 185 -2.89 -0.33 11.07
C CYS A 185 -2.12 0.24 12.26
N VAL A 186 -2.68 1.29 12.87
CA VAL A 186 -2.20 1.82 14.15
C VAL A 186 -3.11 1.24 15.22
N LEU A 187 -2.56 0.36 16.05
CA LEU A 187 -3.32 -0.23 17.14
C LEU A 187 -3.56 0.84 18.21
N PRO A 188 -4.78 0.90 18.78
CA PRO A 188 -5.04 1.86 19.84
C PRO A 188 -4.21 1.52 21.10
N PRO A 189 -3.76 2.53 21.88
CA PRO A 189 -2.83 2.29 22.98
C PRO A 189 -3.31 1.28 24.03
N TRP A 190 -4.63 1.20 24.24
CA TRP A 190 -5.23 0.27 25.20
C TRP A 190 -5.14 -1.20 24.79
N LEU A 191 -4.89 -1.49 23.51
CA LEU A 191 -4.76 -2.87 23.04
C LEU A 191 -3.46 -3.51 23.54
N ALA A 192 -2.38 -2.73 23.62
CA ALA A 192 -1.11 -3.20 24.19
C ALA A 192 -1.20 -3.49 25.69
N SER A 193 -2.13 -2.83 26.39
CA SER A 193 -2.41 -3.07 27.81
C SER A 193 -3.44 -4.18 28.05
N SER A 194 -4.07 -4.71 26.99
CA SER A 194 -5.11 -5.73 27.12
C SER A 194 -4.49 -7.12 27.16
N THR A 195 -4.63 -7.81 28.28
CA THR A 195 -4.32 -9.25 28.35
C THR A 195 -5.40 -10.02 27.59
N ILE A 196 -5.02 -10.73 26.53
CA ILE A 196 -5.91 -11.67 25.85
C ILE A 196 -6.36 -12.69 26.90
N PRO A 197 -7.68 -12.85 27.17
CA PRO A 197 -8.16 -13.83 28.11
C PRO A 197 -7.68 -15.21 27.67
N THR A 198 -6.88 -15.86 28.52
CA THR A 198 -6.46 -17.23 28.26
C THR A 198 -7.71 -18.11 28.25
N ALA A 199 -7.86 -18.97 27.25
CA ALA A 199 -9.01 -19.87 27.19
C ALA A 199 -9.15 -20.61 28.52
N GLY A 200 -10.28 -20.39 29.21
CA GLY A 200 -10.51 -20.93 30.54
C GLY A 200 -10.37 -22.45 30.51
N LYS A 201 -9.50 -23.00 31.38
CA LYS A 201 -9.53 -24.43 31.68
C LYS A 201 -10.93 -24.76 32.18
N LYS A 202 -11.60 -25.73 31.55
CA LYS A 202 -12.80 -26.36 32.10
C LYS A 202 -12.40 -27.12 33.36
N ASP A 203 -12.50 -26.46 34.51
CA ASP A 203 -12.49 -27.14 35.80
C ASP A 203 -13.89 -27.63 36.12
N GLY A 204 -13.99 -28.92 36.45
CA GLY A 204 -15.04 -29.48 37.29
C GLY A 204 -16.34 -29.89 36.60
N MET A 205 -16.40 -31.16 36.19
CA MET A 205 -17.63 -31.93 36.40
C MET A 205 -17.23 -33.37 36.75
N GLU A 206 -17.05 -33.65 38.04
CA GLU A 206 -17.22 -35.00 38.55
C GLU A 206 -18.70 -35.23 38.86
N PRO A 207 -19.33 -36.29 38.34
CA PRO A 207 -20.47 -36.90 38.98
C PRO A 207 -20.01 -38.12 39.77
N ILE A 208 -20.20 -38.03 41.08
CA ILE A 208 -20.07 -39.13 42.04
C ILE A 208 -21.34 -40.00 41.98
N ASP A 209 -21.07 -41.32 42.02
CA ASP A 209 -21.89 -42.48 42.41
C ASP A 209 -22.98 -43.08 41.49
N ASP A 210 -22.64 -44.32 41.09
CA ASP A 210 -23.42 -45.57 40.91
C ASP A 210 -24.62 -45.77 41.89
N PRO A 211 -25.48 -46.82 41.77
CA PRO A 211 -25.40 -48.03 40.91
C PRO A 211 -26.73 -48.40 40.19
N VAL A 212 -26.71 -49.47 39.39
CA VAL A 212 -27.53 -50.70 39.55
C VAL A 212 -27.39 -51.55 38.29
N ASN A 213 -26.80 -52.73 38.52
CA ASN A 213 -26.79 -53.89 37.64
C ASN A 213 -28.21 -54.46 37.55
N LEU A 214 -28.69 -54.89 36.38
CA LEU A 214 -29.58 -56.06 36.23
C LEU A 214 -29.74 -56.46 34.76
N SER A 215 -29.24 -57.68 34.49
CA SER A 215 -29.45 -58.63 33.39
C SER A 215 -29.01 -58.25 31.98
#